data_AF-A0A8J3Q6E5-F1
#
_entry.id   AF-A0A8J3Q6E5-F1
#
_cell.length_a   1.000
_cell.length_b   1.000
_cell.length_c   1.000
_cell.angle_alpha   90.00
_cell.angle_beta   90.00
_cell.angle_gamma   90.00
#
_symmetry.space_group_name_H-M   'P 1'
#
loop_
_entity.id
_entity.type
_entity.pdbx_description
1 polymer ?
#
loop_
_entity_poly.entity_id
_entity_poly.type
_entity_poly.pdbx_seq_one_letter_code
_entity_poly.pdbx_strand_id
1 'polypeptide(L)'
;MTRDAAARRGAYIRLGAQHTGEEDMATSNQDDLDPSRARTPEEFMQLLRQARAASGLSIVEIAERARQRGYDLDPVTLARDLDLLPTLPPWQTVTGVLTACGLGGMAIDRWMRVYHDLAAPAQPVAAPPAETAVQEPLDVEPVIVPPLVLATAPATPSRLGPKHFAIAASVLAALIVVPLMLFNLFGSEPDTVAGDQTVPAPRTSQAEPQPSATDEPVVLPSPTEPAAPTTPAPVTTTAKPPVRTSAPPAPLPPPPPPPPADPGVLRSGVVALIGNQGFDLDTGQTEGEPDFYRFNSDTLARSNGSQLADVPGTPTKQSCDALSNRDWDNWVDNLAVGEWLCVHTSERRLARLNITAVGNTLKVAYTVWS
;
A
#
# COMPACT_ATOMS: atom_id res chain seq x y z
N MET A 1 -62.57 31.57 -39.32
CA MET A 1 -61.88 32.86 -39.14
C MET A 1 -60.70 32.61 -38.19
N THR A 2 -59.61 31.98 -38.65
CA THR A 2 -58.35 32.58 -39.17
C THR A 2 -57.63 33.54 -38.22
N ARG A 3 -56.56 33.01 -37.59
CA ARG A 3 -55.19 33.55 -37.38
C ARG A 3 -54.67 33.06 -36.02
N ASP A 4 -53.39 32.91 -35.73
CA ASP A 4 -52.13 32.63 -36.44
C ASP A 4 -51.08 32.53 -35.30
N ALA A 5 -49.88 32.00 -35.58
CA ALA A 5 -48.65 32.08 -34.78
C ALA A 5 -48.57 31.29 -33.44
N ALA A 6 -47.44 30.68 -33.04
CA ALA A 6 -46.16 30.41 -33.67
C ALA A 6 -45.40 29.38 -32.80
N ALA A 7 -44.53 28.63 -33.47
CA ALA A 7 -43.66 27.62 -32.90
C ALA A 7 -42.62 28.20 -31.91
N ARG A 8 -42.31 27.46 -30.85
CA ARG A 8 -41.03 27.57 -30.13
C ARG A 8 -40.38 26.20 -30.05
N ARG A 9 -39.40 26.00 -30.93
CA ARG A 9 -38.37 24.96 -30.83
C ARG A 9 -37.49 25.30 -29.62
N GLY A 10 -37.46 24.44 -28.61
CA GLY A 10 -36.47 24.48 -27.54
C GLY A 10 -35.21 23.78 -28.04
N ALA A 11 -34.16 24.55 -28.31
CA ALA A 11 -32.83 24.06 -28.58
C ALA A 11 -32.22 23.51 -27.27
N TYR A 12 -31.95 22.21 -27.21
CA TYR A 12 -31.02 21.65 -26.25
C TYR A 12 -29.60 22.03 -26.70
N ILE A 13 -28.99 22.99 -26.01
CA ILE A 13 -27.55 23.20 -26.10
C ILE A 13 -26.89 22.02 -25.38
N ARG A 14 -26.44 21.07 -26.17
CA ARG A 14 -25.48 20.04 -25.78
C ARG A 14 -24.16 20.77 -25.55
N LEU A 15 -23.83 21.06 -24.29
CA LEU A 15 -22.46 21.40 -23.89
C LEU A 15 -21.63 20.13 -24.10
N GLY A 16 -21.16 19.95 -25.34
CA GLY A 16 -20.06 19.05 -25.63
C GLY A 16 -18.84 19.61 -24.94
N ALA A 17 -18.37 18.92 -23.92
CA ALA A 17 -16.99 19.04 -23.46
C ALA A 17 -16.11 18.73 -24.67
N GLN A 18 -15.59 19.78 -25.30
CA GLN A 18 -14.49 19.66 -26.24
C GLN A 18 -13.27 19.29 -25.39
N HIS A 19 -13.11 17.99 -25.17
CA HIS A 19 -11.85 17.37 -24.81
C HIS A 19 -10.95 17.54 -26.04
N THR A 20 -10.30 18.70 -26.13
CA THR A 20 -9.36 19.05 -27.19
C THR A 20 -8.17 18.10 -27.06
N GLY A 21 -7.93 17.30 -28.10
CA GLY A 21 -6.88 16.28 -28.19
C GLY A 21 -5.46 16.84 -28.18
N GLU A 22 -5.07 17.42 -27.06
CA GLU A 22 -3.70 17.89 -26.76
C GLU A 22 -3.01 16.98 -25.73
N GLU A 23 -3.73 16.04 -25.11
CA GLU A 23 -3.17 15.06 -24.16
C GLU A 23 -2.38 13.91 -24.84
N ASP A 24 -2.54 13.69 -26.15
CA ASP A 24 -1.89 12.56 -26.85
C ASP A 24 -0.44 12.83 -27.32
N MET A 25 0.08 14.07 -27.24
CA MET A 25 1.48 14.35 -27.64
C MET A 25 2.48 14.28 -26.49
N ALA A 26 2.06 14.49 -25.24
CA ALA A 26 2.96 14.49 -24.09
C ALA A 26 3.33 13.07 -23.61
N THR A 27 2.50 12.06 -23.92
CA THR A 27 2.74 10.66 -23.57
C THR A 27 3.79 9.98 -24.46
N SER A 28 3.96 10.45 -25.70
CA SER A 28 4.83 9.79 -26.69
C SER A 28 6.30 9.73 -26.29
N ASN A 29 6.83 10.69 -25.52
CA ASN A 29 8.24 10.67 -25.09
C ASN A 29 8.49 9.74 -23.89
N GLN A 30 7.45 9.38 -23.14
CA GLN A 30 7.58 8.45 -22.01
C GLN A 30 7.50 6.99 -22.47
N ASP A 31 6.84 6.71 -23.59
CA ASP A 31 6.75 5.37 -24.17
C ASP A 31 8.10 4.85 -24.72
N ASP A 32 9.01 5.75 -25.08
CA ASP A 32 10.37 5.41 -25.55
C ASP A 32 11.31 4.94 -24.42
N LEU A 33 10.91 5.12 -23.16
CA LEU A 33 11.70 4.69 -22.00
C LEU A 33 11.44 3.21 -21.68
N ASP A 34 12.22 2.34 -22.32
CA ASP A 34 12.20 0.91 -22.05
C ASP A 34 13.05 0.54 -20.82
N PRO A 35 12.43 0.14 -19.67
CA PRO A 35 13.17 -0.25 -18.48
C PRO A 35 14.00 -1.52 -18.68
N SER A 36 13.66 -2.37 -19.67
CA SER A 36 14.34 -3.66 -19.90
C SER A 36 15.79 -3.50 -20.36
N ARG A 37 16.19 -2.27 -20.73
CA ARG A 37 17.57 -1.91 -21.09
C ARG A 37 18.49 -1.81 -19.88
N ALA A 38 17.97 -1.61 -18.67
CA ALA A 38 18.78 -1.58 -17.46
C ALA A 38 19.20 -3.01 -17.06
N ARG A 39 20.51 -3.21 -16.93
CA ARG A 39 21.15 -4.45 -16.46
C ARG A 39 21.75 -4.30 -15.07
N THR A 40 21.89 -3.07 -14.58
CA THR A 40 22.37 -2.78 -13.23
C THR A 40 21.45 -1.80 -12.49
N PRO A 41 21.49 -1.78 -11.14
CA PRO A 41 20.85 -0.75 -10.32
C PRO A 41 21.09 0.69 -10.79
N GLU A 42 22.33 1.00 -11.17
CA GLU A 42 22.74 2.34 -11.58
C GLU A 42 22.12 2.75 -12.92
N GLU A 43 22.07 1.82 -13.88
CA GLU A 43 21.40 2.02 -15.16
C GLU A 43 19.89 2.23 -14.98
N PHE A 44 19.27 1.48 -14.07
CA PHE A 44 17.86 1.66 -13.72
C PHE A 44 17.61 3.03 -13.12
N MET A 45 18.45 3.49 -12.20
CA MET A 45 18.37 4.84 -11.62
C MET A 45 18.60 5.94 -12.65
N GLN A 46 19.42 5.69 -13.68
CA GLN A 46 19.58 6.61 -14.78
C GLN A 46 18.31 6.71 -15.64
N LEU A 47 17.65 5.59 -15.94
CA LEU A 47 16.36 5.58 -16.63
C LEU A 47 15.28 6.27 -15.79
N LEU A 48 15.23 6.03 -14.48
CA LEU A 48 14.25 6.68 -13.59
C LEU A 48 14.40 8.20 -13.58
N ARG A 49 15.65 8.71 -13.61
CA ARG A 49 15.93 10.14 -13.78
C ARG A 49 15.53 10.67 -15.15
N GLN A 50 15.66 9.87 -16.22
CA GLN A 50 15.16 10.25 -17.55
C GLN A 50 13.62 10.31 -17.58
N ALA A 51 12.92 9.38 -16.95
CA ALA A 51 11.46 9.42 -16.81
C ALA A 51 11.00 10.67 -16.06
N ARG A 52 11.68 11.02 -14.96
CA ARG A 52 11.47 12.30 -14.28
C ARG A 52 11.68 13.48 -15.23
N ALA A 53 12.82 13.55 -15.91
CA ALA A 53 13.15 14.66 -16.80
C ALA A 53 12.11 14.79 -17.94
N ALA A 54 11.64 13.67 -18.50
CA ALA A 54 10.62 13.63 -19.55
C ALA A 54 9.25 14.12 -19.06
N SER A 55 8.92 13.94 -17.77
CA SER A 55 7.67 14.47 -17.21
C SER A 55 7.67 16.00 -17.00
N GLY A 56 8.84 16.63 -17.00
CA GLY A 56 8.99 18.07 -16.75
C GLY A 56 8.71 18.51 -15.30
N LEU A 57 8.45 17.56 -14.39
CA LEU A 57 8.10 17.86 -13.00
C LEU A 57 9.32 18.08 -12.11
N SER A 58 9.21 19.05 -11.21
CA SER A 58 10.14 19.22 -10.09
C SER A 58 9.97 18.11 -9.05
N ILE A 59 10.97 17.93 -8.19
CA ILE A 59 10.94 16.91 -7.12
C ILE A 59 9.77 17.17 -6.15
N VAL A 60 9.47 18.43 -5.86
CA VAL A 60 8.36 18.82 -4.97
C VAL A 60 7.01 18.47 -5.60
N GLU A 61 6.83 18.72 -6.90
CA GLU A 61 5.62 18.35 -7.62
C GLU A 61 5.45 16.83 -7.73
N ILE A 62 6.53 16.09 -7.93
CA ILE A 62 6.51 14.62 -7.92
C ILE A 62 6.04 14.11 -6.56
N ALA A 63 6.65 14.60 -5.48
CA ALA A 63 6.27 14.21 -4.12
C ALA A 63 4.79 14.52 -3.80
N GLU A 64 4.32 15.71 -4.20
CA GLU A 64 2.92 16.11 -3.99
C GLU A 64 1.95 15.26 -4.82
N ARG A 65 2.24 15.02 -6.11
CA ARG A 65 1.41 14.16 -6.97
C ARG A 65 1.43 12.69 -6.55
N ALA A 66 2.54 12.22 -5.98
CA ALA A 66 2.64 10.89 -5.41
C ALA A 66 1.77 10.79 -4.15
N ARG A 67 1.80 11.80 -3.28
CA ARG A 67 0.97 11.90 -2.07
C ARG A 67 -0.51 11.88 -2.38
N GLN A 68 -0.94 12.61 -3.40
CA GLN A 68 -2.33 12.61 -3.89
C GLN A 68 -2.81 11.22 -4.35
N ARG A 69 -1.88 10.30 -4.63
CA ARG A 69 -2.14 8.91 -5.03
C ARG A 69 -1.81 7.89 -3.93
N GLY A 70 -1.61 8.36 -2.70
CA GLY A 70 -1.37 7.50 -1.53
C GLY A 70 0.10 7.12 -1.29
N TYR A 71 1.05 7.69 -2.02
CA TYR A 71 2.48 7.47 -1.80
C TYR A 71 3.08 8.66 -1.03
N ASP A 72 3.43 8.46 0.24
CA ASP A 72 4.06 9.52 1.02
C ASP A 72 5.57 9.61 0.73
N LEU A 73 5.95 10.55 -0.13
CA LEU A 73 7.33 10.83 -0.49
C LEU A 73 7.78 12.14 0.14
N ASP A 74 8.81 12.09 0.98
CA ASP A 74 9.48 13.31 1.47
C ASP A 74 10.36 13.91 0.36
N PRO A 75 10.16 15.20 -0.04
CA PRO A 75 10.91 15.80 -1.14
C PRO A 75 12.43 15.82 -0.94
N VAL A 76 12.91 15.97 0.30
CA VAL A 76 14.35 16.03 0.61
C VAL A 76 14.98 14.65 0.45
N THR A 77 14.33 13.63 1.00
CA THR A 77 14.73 12.23 0.85
C THR A 77 14.68 11.81 -0.61
N LEU A 78 13.61 12.16 -1.33
CA LEU A 78 13.46 11.85 -2.74
C LEU A 78 14.58 12.48 -3.60
N ALA A 79 14.97 13.73 -3.32
CA ALA A 79 16.09 14.37 -4.01
C ALA A 79 17.41 13.65 -3.74
N ARG A 80 17.67 13.29 -2.48
CA ARG A 80 18.87 12.53 -2.14
C ARG A 80 18.90 11.17 -2.83
N ASP A 81 17.78 10.45 -2.80
CA ASP A 81 17.73 9.09 -3.32
C ASP A 81 17.81 9.05 -4.85
N LEU A 82 17.20 10.02 -5.56
CA LEU A 82 17.28 10.09 -7.03
C LEU A 82 18.60 10.65 -7.56
N ASP A 83 19.17 11.69 -6.92
CA ASP A 83 20.31 12.42 -7.48
C ASP A 83 21.66 12.01 -6.89
N LEU A 84 21.71 11.48 -5.65
CA LEU A 84 22.97 11.22 -4.94
C LEU A 84 23.30 9.73 -4.76
N LEU A 85 22.30 8.85 -4.70
CA LEU A 85 22.53 7.44 -4.41
C LEU A 85 22.55 6.57 -5.69
N PRO A 86 23.57 5.72 -5.88
CA PRO A 86 23.60 4.75 -6.98
C PRO A 86 22.77 3.48 -6.68
N THR A 87 22.27 3.34 -5.45
CA THR A 87 21.52 2.16 -4.99
C THR A 87 20.02 2.30 -5.28
N LEU A 88 19.34 1.18 -5.54
CA LEU A 88 17.89 1.16 -5.74
C LEU A 88 17.15 1.69 -4.49
N PRO A 89 16.28 2.72 -4.64
CA PRO A 89 15.36 3.14 -3.60
C PRO A 89 14.32 2.05 -3.30
N PRO A 90 13.60 2.12 -2.18
CA PRO A 90 12.46 1.23 -1.92
C PRO A 90 11.45 1.24 -3.08
N TRP A 91 10.82 0.08 -3.33
CA TRP A 91 9.88 -0.09 -4.45
C TRP A 91 8.70 0.90 -4.41
N GLN A 92 8.26 1.30 -3.21
CA GLN A 92 7.22 2.33 -3.00
C GLN A 92 7.64 3.69 -3.56
N THR A 93 8.91 4.08 -3.35
CA THR A 93 9.48 5.32 -3.87
C THR A 93 9.50 5.28 -5.39
N VAL A 94 9.97 4.18 -5.99
CA VAL A 94 10.01 4.04 -7.45
C VAL A 94 8.61 4.09 -8.06
N THR A 95 7.67 3.33 -7.49
CA THR A 95 6.27 3.31 -7.95
C THR A 95 5.62 4.69 -7.82
N GLY A 96 5.80 5.38 -6.69
CA GLY A 96 5.28 6.72 -6.47
C GLY A 96 5.83 7.74 -7.46
N VAL A 97 7.14 7.68 -7.77
CA VAL A 97 7.78 8.54 -8.77
C VAL A 97 7.20 8.29 -10.16
N LEU A 98 7.12 7.03 -10.61
CA LEU A 98 6.60 6.68 -11.94
C LEU A 98 5.13 7.09 -12.09
N THR A 99 4.32 6.84 -11.05
CA THR A 99 2.91 7.23 -11.03
C THR A 99 2.75 8.76 -11.05
N ALA A 100 3.58 9.49 -10.31
CA ALA A 100 3.57 10.96 -10.32
C ALA A 100 4.00 11.55 -11.68
N CYS A 101 4.92 10.88 -12.38
CA CYS A 101 5.35 11.20 -13.74
C CYS A 101 4.28 10.93 -14.80
N GLY A 102 3.17 10.26 -14.44
CA GLY A 102 2.04 10.00 -15.33
C GLY A 102 2.08 8.67 -16.06
N LEU A 103 2.98 7.75 -15.69
CA LEU A 103 3.01 6.42 -16.30
C LEU A 103 1.75 5.63 -15.90
N GLY A 104 1.16 4.94 -16.87
CA GLY A 104 0.01 4.06 -16.65
C GLY A 104 0.41 2.71 -16.04
N GLY A 105 -0.58 1.96 -15.54
CA GLY A 105 -0.38 0.68 -14.83
C GLY A 105 0.51 -0.31 -15.59
N MET A 106 0.21 -0.59 -16.86
CA MET A 106 1.03 -1.50 -17.68
C MET A 106 2.49 -1.06 -17.82
N ALA A 107 2.75 0.25 -17.92
CA ALA A 107 4.11 0.76 -18.00
C ALA A 107 4.80 0.59 -16.64
N ILE A 108 4.14 0.95 -15.54
CA ILE A 108 4.63 0.73 -14.18
C ILE A 108 4.96 -0.75 -13.95
N ASP A 109 4.10 -1.68 -14.37
CA ASP A 109 4.35 -3.12 -14.22
C ASP A 109 5.62 -3.58 -14.95
N ARG A 110 5.87 -3.05 -16.15
CA ARG A 110 7.13 -3.33 -16.89
C ARG A 110 8.35 -2.82 -16.11
N TRP A 111 8.26 -1.63 -15.53
CA TRP A 111 9.33 -1.07 -14.70
C TRP A 111 9.55 -1.89 -13.42
N MET A 112 8.47 -2.33 -12.77
CA MET A 112 8.52 -3.10 -11.53
C MET A 112 9.08 -4.50 -11.72
N ARG A 113 8.85 -5.14 -12.88
CA ARG A 113 9.52 -6.40 -13.22
C ARG A 113 11.04 -6.25 -13.21
N VAL A 114 11.57 -5.25 -13.92
CA VAL A 114 13.02 -5.00 -13.98
C VAL A 114 13.57 -4.60 -12.62
N TYR A 115 12.84 -3.77 -11.86
CA TYR A 115 13.23 -3.42 -10.49
C TYR A 115 13.39 -4.67 -9.63
N HIS A 116 12.44 -5.61 -9.67
CA HIS A 116 12.51 -6.84 -8.88
C HIS A 116 13.66 -7.75 -9.29
N ASP A 117 13.95 -7.85 -10.59
CA ASP A 117 15.10 -8.62 -11.09
C ASP A 117 16.43 -8.03 -10.58
N LEU A 118 16.54 -6.70 -10.54
CA LEU A 118 17.75 -6.00 -10.07
C LEU A 118 17.86 -5.95 -8.54
N ALA A 119 16.75 -5.94 -7.82
CA ALA A 119 16.70 -5.94 -6.36
C ALA A 119 16.87 -7.34 -5.75
N ALA A 120 16.72 -8.40 -6.55
CA ALA A 120 16.98 -9.75 -6.10
C ALA A 120 18.43 -9.85 -5.59
N PRO A 121 18.66 -10.39 -4.38
CA PRO A 121 20.01 -10.56 -3.87
C PRO A 121 20.78 -11.40 -4.89
N ALA A 122 21.92 -10.87 -5.38
CA ALA A 122 22.77 -11.57 -6.31
C ALA A 122 23.03 -12.96 -5.74
N GLN A 123 22.38 -13.97 -6.34
CA GLN A 123 22.46 -15.33 -5.87
C GLN A 123 23.95 -15.64 -5.88
N PRO A 124 24.56 -16.00 -4.74
CA PRO A 124 26.00 -16.16 -4.66
C PRO A 124 26.35 -17.19 -5.73
N VAL A 125 26.98 -16.72 -6.81
CA VAL A 125 27.41 -17.57 -7.91
C VAL A 125 28.24 -18.62 -7.23
N ALA A 126 27.72 -19.85 -7.17
CA ALA A 126 28.37 -20.94 -6.47
C ALA A 126 29.81 -20.92 -6.94
N ALA A 127 30.72 -20.60 -6.03
CA ALA A 127 32.12 -20.41 -6.37
C ALA A 127 32.49 -21.61 -7.24
N PRO A 128 33.04 -21.39 -8.46
CA PRO A 128 33.38 -22.50 -9.35
C PRO A 128 34.10 -23.53 -8.49
N PRO A 129 33.65 -24.80 -8.51
CA PRO A 129 34.06 -25.81 -7.54
C PRO A 129 35.56 -25.72 -7.47
N ALA A 130 36.07 -25.29 -6.30
CA ALA A 130 37.45 -24.90 -6.14
C ALA A 130 38.27 -26.03 -6.75
N GLU A 131 38.84 -25.74 -7.92
CA GLU A 131 39.78 -26.62 -8.57
C GLU A 131 40.78 -26.89 -7.47
N THR A 132 40.88 -28.16 -7.07
CA THR A 132 41.59 -28.58 -5.88
C THR A 132 43.06 -28.26 -6.11
N ALA A 133 43.42 -27.00 -5.87
CA ALA A 133 44.77 -26.56 -5.72
C ALA A 133 45.23 -27.33 -4.49
N VAL A 134 45.99 -28.38 -4.77
CA VAL A 134 46.80 -29.12 -3.80
C VAL A 134 47.41 -28.06 -2.90
N GLN A 135 46.85 -27.92 -1.69
CA GLN A 135 47.44 -27.08 -0.67
C GLN A 135 48.75 -27.76 -0.31
N GLU A 136 49.84 -27.31 -0.93
CA GLU A 136 51.17 -27.59 -0.43
C GLU A 136 51.20 -27.04 1.00
N PRO A 137 51.45 -27.88 2.02
CA PRO A 137 51.41 -27.47 3.41
C PRO A 137 52.56 -26.49 3.64
N LEU A 138 52.25 -25.19 3.58
CA LEU A 138 53.14 -24.18 4.12
C LEU A 138 53.13 -24.32 5.64
N ASP A 139 54.28 -24.71 6.16
CA ASP A 139 54.63 -24.75 7.57
C ASP A 139 54.59 -23.31 8.12
N VAL A 140 53.41 -22.86 8.56
CA VAL A 140 53.21 -21.52 9.11
C VAL A 140 53.54 -21.55 10.60
N GLU A 141 54.70 -21.00 10.93
CA GLU A 141 55.15 -20.72 12.28
C GLU A 141 54.15 -19.78 12.99
N PRO A 142 53.73 -20.07 14.24
CA PRO A 142 52.70 -19.30 14.93
C PRO A 142 53.19 -17.87 15.24
N VAL A 143 52.67 -16.88 14.50
CA VAL A 143 52.86 -15.46 14.79
C VAL A 143 52.02 -15.09 16.02
N ILE A 144 52.71 -14.85 17.14
CA ILE A 144 52.14 -14.28 18.37
C ILE A 144 51.78 -12.83 18.09
N VAL A 145 50.49 -12.55 17.93
CA VAL A 145 49.99 -11.16 17.77
C VAL A 145 49.74 -10.57 19.17
N PRO A 146 50.39 -9.45 19.55
CA PRO A 146 50.16 -8.81 20.83
C PRO A 146 48.75 -8.20 20.93
N PRO A 147 48.17 -8.09 22.14
CA PRO A 147 46.84 -7.56 22.35
C PRO A 147 46.78 -6.06 22.02
N LEU A 148 46.00 -5.70 21.00
CA LEU A 148 45.63 -4.32 20.70
C LEU A 148 44.66 -3.81 21.79
N VAL A 149 45.19 -2.98 22.70
CA VAL A 149 44.39 -2.23 23.66
C VAL A 149 43.69 -1.09 22.92
N LEU A 150 42.37 -1.17 22.77
CA LEU A 150 41.52 -0.07 22.28
C LEU A 150 41.52 1.07 23.31
N ALA A 151 42.26 2.13 23.03
CA ALA A 151 42.15 3.39 23.77
C ALA A 151 41.01 4.24 23.16
N THR A 152 39.88 4.33 23.84
CA THR A 152 38.79 5.27 23.52
C THR A 152 39.16 6.65 24.05
N ALA A 153 39.62 7.54 23.17
CA ALA A 153 39.78 8.96 23.50
C ALA A 153 38.40 9.67 23.45
N PRO A 154 38.04 10.48 24.45
CA PRO A 154 36.81 11.27 24.42
C PRO A 154 36.90 12.38 23.37
N ALA A 155 35.92 12.44 22.47
CA ALA A 155 35.80 13.49 21.47
C ALA A 155 35.55 14.84 22.15
N THR A 156 36.45 15.80 21.91
CA THR A 156 36.27 17.20 22.32
C THR A 156 35.45 17.94 21.28
N PRO A 157 34.37 18.67 21.66
CA PRO A 157 33.57 19.44 20.71
C PRO A 157 34.36 20.63 20.16
N SER A 158 34.46 20.71 18.84
CA SER A 158 35.13 21.81 18.14
C SER A 158 34.32 23.11 18.30
N ARG A 159 34.87 24.10 19.01
CA ARG A 159 34.28 25.44 19.11
C ARG A 159 34.41 26.16 17.76
N LEU A 160 33.29 26.38 17.09
CA LEU A 160 33.20 27.24 15.89
C LEU A 160 33.58 28.69 16.26
N GLY A 161 34.59 29.22 15.57
CA GLY A 161 35.07 30.59 15.77
C GLY A 161 34.18 31.66 15.09
N PRO A 162 34.25 32.93 15.55
CA PRO A 162 33.34 34.02 15.17
C PRO A 162 33.42 34.50 13.71
N LYS A 163 34.27 33.91 12.86
CA LYS A 163 34.41 34.32 11.46
C LYS A 163 33.33 33.74 10.54
N HIS A 164 32.56 32.74 10.98
CA HIS A 164 31.52 32.10 10.16
C HIS A 164 30.16 32.82 10.20
N PHE A 165 29.94 33.74 11.13
CA PHE A 165 28.67 34.48 11.22
C PHE A 165 28.51 35.56 10.14
N ALA A 166 29.60 36.07 9.55
CA ALA A 166 29.52 37.10 8.51
C ALA A 166 29.01 36.57 7.16
N ILE A 167 29.20 35.28 6.86
CA ILE A 167 28.79 34.67 5.58
C ILE A 167 27.32 34.24 5.62
N ALA A 168 26.78 33.88 6.79
CA ALA A 168 25.37 33.47 6.93
C ALA A 168 24.38 34.64 6.73
N ALA A 169 24.78 35.87 7.06
CA ALA A 169 23.91 37.04 6.94
C ALA A 169 23.69 37.50 5.48
N SER A 170 24.66 37.29 4.58
CA SER A 170 24.53 37.72 3.18
C SER A 170 23.60 36.83 2.36
N VAL A 171 23.55 35.53 2.67
CA VAL A 171 22.66 34.56 1.99
C VAL A 171 21.19 34.83 2.33
N LEU A 172 20.90 35.22 3.57
CA LEU A 172 19.53 35.52 4.00
C LEU A 172 18.97 36.79 3.33
N ALA A 173 19.80 37.82 3.15
CA ALA A 173 19.39 39.05 2.46
C ALA A 173 19.08 38.81 0.97
N ALA A 174 19.88 37.96 0.29
CA ALA A 174 19.64 37.60 -1.11
C ALA A 174 18.34 36.79 -1.29
N LEU A 175 18.01 35.90 -0.35
CA LEU A 175 16.79 35.09 -0.41
C LEU A 175 15.49 35.89 -0.21
N ILE A 176 15.54 37.07 0.43
CA ILE A 176 14.35 37.89 0.66
C ILE A 176 14.15 38.91 -0.48
N VAL A 177 15.23 39.49 -1.01
CA VAL A 177 15.13 40.57 -2.01
C VAL A 177 14.76 40.06 -3.40
N VAL A 178 15.26 38.89 -3.80
CA VAL A 178 15.04 38.34 -5.16
C VAL A 178 13.56 37.95 -5.41
N PRO A 179 12.84 37.27 -4.49
CA PRO A 179 11.43 36.97 -4.68
C PRO A 179 10.56 38.24 -4.69
N LEU A 180 10.91 39.25 -3.89
CA LEU A 180 10.17 40.51 -3.82
C LEU A 180 10.33 41.35 -5.09
N MET A 181 11.52 41.33 -5.71
CA MET A 181 11.71 41.93 -7.04
C MET A 181 10.97 41.16 -8.14
N LEU A 182 10.98 39.82 -8.09
CA LEU A 182 10.23 38.98 -9.04
C LEU A 182 8.71 39.22 -8.93
N PHE A 183 8.17 39.37 -7.73
CA PHE A 183 6.76 39.64 -7.52
C PHE A 183 6.33 41.01 -8.09
N ASN A 184 7.19 42.03 -8.02
CA ASN A 184 6.93 43.34 -8.62
C ASN A 184 7.12 43.36 -10.16
N LEU A 185 8.01 42.53 -10.70
CA LEU A 185 8.26 42.46 -12.15
C LEU A 185 7.21 41.62 -12.91
N PHE A 186 6.56 40.66 -12.25
CA PHE A 186 5.59 39.75 -12.88
C PHE A 186 4.15 39.90 -12.37
N GLY A 187 3.92 40.73 -11.35
CA GLY A 187 2.59 41.04 -10.83
C GLY A 187 1.93 42.22 -11.54
N SER A 188 1.63 42.09 -12.83
CA SER A 188 0.79 43.07 -13.55
C SER A 188 -0.68 42.64 -13.51
N GLU A 189 -1.50 43.52 -12.92
CA GLU A 189 -2.95 43.73 -13.02
C GLU A 189 -3.87 42.51 -13.33
N PRO A 190 -4.77 42.13 -12.39
CA PRO A 190 -5.96 41.39 -12.77
C PRO A 190 -6.92 42.32 -13.51
N ASP A 191 -7.13 42.06 -14.80
CA ASP A 191 -8.21 42.63 -15.59
C ASP A 191 -9.54 42.44 -14.83
N THR A 192 -10.08 43.56 -14.36
CA THR A 192 -11.36 43.63 -13.70
C THR A 192 -12.44 43.47 -14.76
N VAL A 193 -12.81 42.23 -15.08
CA VAL A 193 -14.00 41.95 -15.87
C VAL A 193 -15.22 42.26 -14.99
N ALA A 194 -15.89 43.36 -15.32
CA ALA A 194 -17.19 43.74 -14.79
C ALA A 194 -18.23 42.66 -15.12
N GLY A 195 -18.39 41.70 -14.21
CA GLY A 195 -19.46 40.71 -14.20
C GLY A 195 -20.59 41.17 -13.30
N ASP A 196 -21.65 41.67 -13.93
CA ASP A 196 -22.93 42.06 -13.35
C ASP A 196 -23.58 40.87 -12.62
N GLN A 197 -23.30 40.72 -11.31
CA GLN A 197 -24.01 39.77 -10.45
C GLN A 197 -25.20 40.46 -9.79
N THR A 198 -26.36 40.27 -10.39
CA THR A 198 -27.66 40.45 -9.74
C THR A 198 -27.79 39.44 -8.61
N VAL A 199 -27.62 39.93 -7.37
CA VAL A 199 -27.83 39.17 -6.13
C VAL A 199 -29.34 38.92 -5.92
N PRO A 200 -29.83 37.67 -5.86
CA PRO A 200 -31.12 37.39 -5.27
C PRO A 200 -31.00 37.38 -3.74
N ALA A 201 -31.95 38.06 -3.11
CA ALA A 201 -32.08 38.26 -1.67
C ALA A 201 -31.97 36.97 -0.82
N PRO A 202 -31.47 37.06 0.42
CA PRO A 202 -31.48 35.93 1.35
C PRO A 202 -32.91 35.58 1.75
N ARG A 203 -33.32 34.34 1.46
CA ARG A 203 -34.56 33.76 2.03
C ARG A 203 -34.27 33.27 3.45
N THR A 204 -34.91 33.95 4.39
CA THR A 204 -35.22 33.47 5.73
C THR A 204 -36.13 32.23 5.62
N SER A 205 -35.64 31.06 6.02
CA SER A 205 -36.45 29.86 6.33
C SER A 205 -35.99 29.37 7.69
N GLN A 206 -36.66 29.77 8.77
CA GLN A 206 -37.92 29.20 9.27
C GLN A 206 -37.64 27.91 10.04
N ALA A 207 -37.59 28.10 11.36
CA ALA A 207 -37.56 27.07 12.39
C ALA A 207 -38.82 26.20 12.30
N GLU A 208 -38.64 24.89 12.44
CA GLU A 208 -39.70 23.92 12.65
C GLU A 208 -39.42 23.15 13.97
N PRO A 209 -40.45 22.81 14.75
CA PRO A 209 -40.35 22.65 16.20
C PRO A 209 -39.94 21.23 16.62
N GLN A 210 -39.15 21.16 17.69
CA GLN A 210 -38.97 19.95 18.51
C GLN A 210 -40.29 19.53 19.15
N PRO A 211 -40.70 18.25 19.03
CA PRO A 211 -41.56 17.62 20.02
C PRO A 211 -40.70 17.10 21.19
N SER A 212 -40.99 17.65 22.37
CA SER A 212 -40.58 17.12 23.67
C SER A 212 -41.46 15.94 24.10
N ALA A 213 -40.88 15.17 25.03
CA ALA A 213 -41.50 14.35 26.07
C ALA A 213 -41.76 12.86 25.76
N THR A 214 -41.10 11.99 26.53
CA THR A 214 -41.69 11.16 27.61
C THR A 214 -40.72 9.99 27.84
N ASP A 215 -39.84 10.06 28.85
CA ASP A 215 -40.09 9.65 30.25
C ASP A 215 -40.54 8.18 30.36
N GLU A 216 -39.61 7.26 30.64
CA GLU A 216 -39.78 6.27 31.72
C GLU A 216 -38.47 5.46 31.96
N PRO A 217 -38.09 5.24 33.24
CA PRO A 217 -36.94 4.44 33.62
C PRO A 217 -37.36 2.99 33.89
N VAL A 218 -36.92 2.05 33.05
CA VAL A 218 -37.03 0.62 33.36
C VAL A 218 -35.78 0.17 34.12
N VAL A 219 -35.93 0.16 35.45
CA VAL A 219 -35.09 -0.59 36.38
C VAL A 219 -35.38 -2.08 36.19
N LEU A 220 -34.40 -2.88 35.78
CA LEU A 220 -34.44 -4.33 35.94
C LEU A 220 -33.18 -4.86 36.65
N PRO A 221 -33.34 -5.85 37.54
CA PRO A 221 -32.37 -6.17 38.59
C PRO A 221 -31.18 -7.01 38.11
N SER A 222 -30.05 -6.79 38.77
CA SER A 222 -28.85 -7.62 38.79
C SER A 222 -29.17 -9.10 39.08
N PRO A 223 -28.66 -10.06 38.29
CA PRO A 223 -28.58 -11.43 38.73
C PRO A 223 -27.38 -11.62 39.67
N THR A 224 -27.74 -11.95 40.90
CA THR A 224 -26.92 -12.44 42.01
C THR A 224 -25.92 -13.51 41.60
N GLU A 225 -24.66 -13.23 41.95
CA GLU A 225 -23.51 -14.10 42.09
C GLU A 225 -23.79 -15.38 42.90
N PRO A 226 -23.50 -16.58 42.36
CA PRO A 226 -23.25 -17.76 43.17
C PRO A 226 -21.75 -17.93 43.41
N ALA A 227 -21.31 -17.61 44.62
CA ALA A 227 -20.03 -18.04 45.15
C ALA A 227 -20.02 -19.57 45.31
N ALA A 228 -18.99 -20.23 44.78
CA ALA A 228 -18.70 -21.65 45.02
C ALA A 228 -17.19 -21.90 44.82
N PRO A 229 -16.63 -23.02 45.33
CA PRO A 229 -15.86 -23.03 46.57
C PRO A 229 -14.34 -23.14 46.32
N THR A 230 -13.58 -22.59 47.26
CA THR A 230 -12.14 -22.75 47.40
C THR A 230 -11.77 -24.23 47.44
N THR A 231 -11.11 -24.72 46.39
CA THR A 231 -10.53 -26.06 46.34
C THR A 231 -9.17 -26.04 47.06
N PRO A 232 -8.91 -26.96 48.00
CA PRO A 232 -7.63 -27.05 48.68
C PRO A 232 -6.50 -27.48 47.75
N ALA A 233 -5.31 -26.91 47.97
CA ALA A 233 -4.09 -27.17 47.23
C ALA A 233 -3.70 -28.67 47.27
N PRO A 234 -3.33 -29.28 46.12
CA PRO A 234 -2.71 -30.60 46.14
C PRO A 234 -1.25 -30.50 46.62
N VAL A 235 -0.91 -31.36 47.57
CA VAL A 235 0.44 -31.56 48.10
C VAL A 235 1.33 -32.15 47.00
N THR A 236 2.38 -31.40 46.63
CA THR A 236 3.42 -31.84 45.70
C THR A 236 4.24 -32.95 46.34
N THR A 237 3.91 -34.22 46.05
CA THR A 237 4.78 -35.35 46.40
C THR A 237 5.66 -35.66 45.19
N THR A 238 6.91 -35.20 45.25
CA THR A 238 7.97 -35.56 44.29
C THR A 238 8.35 -37.03 44.50
N ALA A 239 7.67 -37.93 43.79
CA ALA A 239 8.09 -39.31 43.63
C ALA A 239 8.70 -39.49 42.24
N LYS A 240 9.98 -39.83 42.19
CA LYS A 240 10.74 -40.17 40.99
C LYS A 240 10.03 -41.33 40.25
N PRO A 241 9.57 -41.16 39.01
CA PRO A 241 8.88 -42.23 38.29
C PRO A 241 9.83 -43.42 38.06
N PRO A 242 9.36 -44.67 38.26
CA PRO A 242 10.07 -45.84 37.80
C PRO A 242 10.14 -45.80 36.27
N VAL A 243 11.31 -46.11 35.73
CA VAL A 243 11.56 -46.27 34.29
C VAL A 243 10.62 -47.36 33.77
N ARG A 244 9.46 -46.96 33.22
CA ARG A 244 8.59 -47.86 32.47
C ARG A 244 9.20 -48.00 31.09
N THR A 245 9.58 -49.23 30.76
CA THR A 245 9.81 -49.69 29.40
C THR A 245 8.61 -49.30 28.55
N SER A 246 8.79 -48.31 27.67
CA SER A 246 7.75 -47.77 26.81
C SER A 246 7.20 -48.88 25.92
N ALA A 247 5.93 -49.23 26.14
CA ALA A 247 5.18 -49.99 25.15
C ALA A 247 5.08 -49.14 23.86
N PRO A 248 5.15 -49.76 22.67
CA PRO A 248 4.99 -49.05 21.41
C PRO A 248 3.68 -48.25 21.41
N PRO A 249 3.69 -46.99 20.95
CA PRO A 249 2.49 -46.16 20.90
C PRO A 249 1.41 -46.87 20.10
N ALA A 250 0.19 -46.89 20.64
CA ALA A 250 -0.97 -47.41 19.93
C ALA A 250 -1.08 -46.68 18.57
N PRO A 251 -1.42 -47.39 17.49
CA PRO A 251 -1.60 -46.77 16.19
C PRO A 251 -2.64 -45.65 16.32
N LEU A 252 -2.30 -44.47 15.82
CA LEU A 252 -3.20 -43.33 15.80
C LEU A 252 -4.50 -43.75 15.08
N PRO A 253 -5.68 -43.38 15.59
CA PRO A 253 -6.92 -43.61 14.86
C PRO A 253 -6.79 -42.97 13.46
N PRO A 254 -7.34 -43.60 12.41
CA PRO A 254 -7.34 -43.00 11.09
C PRO A 254 -7.98 -41.61 11.16
N PRO A 255 -7.44 -40.61 10.44
CA PRO A 255 -8.04 -39.28 10.42
C PRO A 255 -9.50 -39.40 9.96
N PRO A 256 -10.43 -38.61 10.54
CA PRO A 256 -11.81 -38.61 10.10
C PRO A 256 -11.87 -38.32 8.58
N PRO A 257 -12.80 -38.95 7.84
CA PRO A 257 -12.98 -38.64 6.43
C PRO A 257 -13.25 -37.14 6.26
N PRO A 258 -12.68 -36.49 5.23
CA PRO A 258 -12.95 -35.08 4.99
C PRO A 258 -14.46 -34.86 4.84
N PRO A 259 -15.01 -33.77 5.38
CA PRO A 259 -16.42 -33.45 5.17
C PRO A 259 -16.72 -33.40 3.67
N PRO A 260 -17.91 -33.87 3.23
CA PRO A 260 -18.29 -33.81 1.83
C PRO A 260 -18.15 -32.37 1.33
N ALA A 261 -17.53 -32.20 0.16
CA ALA A 261 -17.38 -30.88 -0.45
C ALA A 261 -18.76 -30.23 -0.61
N ASP A 262 -18.91 -29.00 -0.13
CA ASP A 262 -20.14 -28.24 -0.32
C ASP A 262 -20.48 -28.21 -1.82
N PRO A 263 -21.69 -28.63 -2.23
CA PRO A 263 -22.08 -28.59 -3.63
C PRO A 263 -21.97 -27.15 -4.14
N GLY A 264 -21.20 -26.97 -5.23
CA GLY A 264 -20.99 -25.67 -5.85
C GLY A 264 -19.71 -24.94 -5.43
N VAL A 265 -18.75 -25.58 -4.76
CA VAL A 265 -17.38 -25.02 -4.65
C VAL A 265 -16.64 -25.25 -5.96
N LEU A 266 -16.23 -24.17 -6.63
CA LEU A 266 -15.36 -24.22 -7.82
C LEU A 266 -13.89 -24.40 -7.43
N ARG A 267 -13.46 -23.68 -6.39
CA ARG A 267 -12.06 -23.63 -5.99
C ARG A 267 -11.92 -23.34 -4.51
N SER A 268 -10.90 -23.89 -3.89
CA SER A 268 -10.45 -23.49 -2.55
C SER A 268 -8.95 -23.66 -2.44
N GLY A 269 -8.33 -22.90 -1.53
CA GLY A 269 -6.89 -22.94 -1.35
C GLY A 269 -6.41 -21.97 -0.28
N VAL A 270 -5.09 -21.87 -0.16
CA VAL A 270 -4.41 -20.87 0.68
C VAL A 270 -3.41 -20.14 -0.20
N VAL A 271 -3.44 -18.81 -0.17
CA VAL A 271 -2.47 -17.95 -0.84
C VAL A 271 -1.69 -17.15 0.19
N ALA A 272 -0.41 -16.93 -0.08
CA ALA A 272 0.47 -16.05 0.69
C ALA A 272 0.83 -14.84 -0.18
N LEU A 273 0.42 -13.65 0.25
CA LEU A 273 0.67 -12.40 -0.44
C LEU A 273 1.74 -11.59 0.28
N ILE A 274 2.73 -11.13 -0.47
CA ILE A 274 3.87 -10.35 0.01
C ILE A 274 3.89 -9.02 -0.74
N GLY A 275 4.21 -7.92 -0.06
CA GLY A 275 4.21 -6.60 -0.69
C GLY A 275 2.82 -6.25 -1.26
N ASN A 276 2.80 -5.69 -2.47
CA ASN A 276 1.58 -5.29 -3.15
C ASN A 276 1.02 -6.35 -4.11
N GLN A 277 1.22 -7.62 -3.79
CA GLN A 277 0.72 -8.71 -4.62
C GLN A 277 -0.81 -8.78 -4.64
N GLY A 278 -1.33 -8.99 -5.85
CA GLY A 278 -2.73 -9.31 -6.11
C GLY A 278 -2.99 -10.81 -6.10
N PHE A 279 -4.26 -11.18 -5.96
CA PHE A 279 -4.75 -12.52 -6.20
C PHE A 279 -6.05 -12.47 -7.00
N ASP A 280 -6.08 -13.24 -8.08
CA ASP A 280 -7.26 -13.51 -8.88
C ASP A 280 -7.90 -14.80 -8.35
N LEU A 281 -9.13 -14.71 -7.84
CA LEU A 281 -9.88 -15.83 -7.28
C LEU A 281 -10.46 -16.72 -8.37
N ASP A 282 -10.74 -16.17 -9.55
CA ASP A 282 -11.30 -16.90 -10.68
C ASP A 282 -10.26 -17.87 -11.26
N THR A 283 -9.04 -17.39 -11.47
CA THR A 283 -7.93 -18.21 -11.99
C THR A 283 -7.08 -18.87 -10.91
N GLY A 284 -7.17 -18.39 -9.66
CA GLY A 284 -6.39 -18.83 -8.52
C GLY A 284 -4.89 -18.55 -8.68
N GLN A 285 -4.54 -17.47 -9.36
CA GLN A 285 -3.16 -17.06 -9.65
C GLN A 285 -2.87 -15.69 -9.02
N THR A 286 -1.59 -15.41 -8.76
CA THR A 286 -1.11 -14.08 -8.32
C THR A 286 -0.72 -13.17 -9.48
N GLU A 287 -0.73 -13.69 -10.70
CA GLU A 287 -0.46 -12.97 -11.95
C GLU A 287 -1.77 -12.73 -12.69
N GLY A 288 -1.90 -11.59 -13.36
CA GLY A 288 -3.09 -11.25 -14.16
C GLY A 288 -3.87 -10.06 -13.58
N GLU A 289 -5.19 -10.09 -13.74
CA GLU A 289 -6.11 -9.06 -13.23
C GLU A 289 -6.66 -9.50 -11.86
N PRO A 290 -6.06 -9.07 -10.74
CA PRO A 290 -6.47 -9.58 -9.43
C PRO A 290 -7.83 -9.05 -9.02
N ASP A 291 -8.60 -9.88 -8.31
CA ASP A 291 -9.82 -9.45 -7.63
C ASP A 291 -9.47 -8.60 -6.41
N PHE A 292 -8.39 -8.91 -5.71
CA PHE A 292 -7.93 -8.08 -4.60
C PHE A 292 -6.42 -8.04 -4.55
N TYR A 293 -5.85 -6.98 -3.98
CA TYR A 293 -4.44 -6.91 -3.68
C TYR A 293 -4.20 -6.51 -2.24
N ARG A 294 -3.08 -7.00 -1.72
CA ARG A 294 -2.55 -6.52 -0.45
C ARG A 294 -2.04 -5.10 -0.67
N PHE A 295 -2.56 -4.11 0.05
CA PHE A 295 -2.06 -2.74 -0.07
C PHE A 295 -0.95 -2.47 0.95
N ASN A 296 -1.14 -2.93 2.19
CA ASN A 296 -0.20 -2.80 3.31
C ASN A 296 -0.14 -4.11 4.12
N SER A 297 0.43 -4.10 5.34
CA SER A 297 0.55 -5.29 6.21
C SER A 297 -0.76 -6.02 6.51
N ASP A 298 -1.84 -5.27 6.53
CA ASP A 298 -3.13 -5.59 7.13
C ASP A 298 -4.30 -4.90 6.40
N THR A 299 -4.07 -4.46 5.16
CA THR A 299 -5.11 -3.88 4.29
C THR A 299 -5.25 -4.72 3.03
N LEU A 300 -6.49 -5.08 2.70
CA LEU A 300 -6.88 -5.60 1.39
C LEU A 300 -7.66 -4.54 0.63
N ALA A 301 -7.27 -4.28 -0.61
CA ALA A 301 -7.96 -3.38 -1.51
C ALA A 301 -8.59 -4.16 -2.66
N ARG A 302 -9.80 -3.73 -3.07
CA ARG A 302 -10.49 -4.34 -4.21
C ARG A 302 -9.79 -3.95 -5.52
N SER A 303 -9.91 -4.80 -6.53
CA SER A 303 -9.39 -4.57 -7.87
C SER A 303 -10.32 -5.17 -8.92
N ASN A 304 -10.19 -4.72 -10.16
CA ASN A 304 -10.94 -5.23 -11.31
C ASN A 304 -12.47 -5.32 -11.14
N GLY A 305 -13.06 -4.33 -10.47
CA GLY A 305 -14.51 -4.30 -10.24
C GLY A 305 -15.03 -5.33 -9.24
N SER A 306 -14.13 -6.05 -8.55
CA SER A 306 -14.49 -6.89 -7.42
C SER A 306 -15.05 -6.06 -6.27
N GLN A 307 -15.62 -6.73 -5.28
CA GLN A 307 -16.18 -6.09 -4.10
C GLN A 307 -15.76 -6.87 -2.84
N LEU A 308 -15.43 -6.16 -1.76
CA LEU A 308 -14.99 -6.72 -0.47
C LEU A 308 -15.90 -6.24 0.67
N ALA A 309 -16.30 -7.15 1.55
CA ALA A 309 -17.07 -6.81 2.75
C ALA A 309 -16.62 -7.67 3.92
N ASP A 310 -16.44 -7.06 5.09
CA ASP A 310 -16.22 -7.76 6.34
C ASP A 310 -17.50 -8.47 6.79
N VAL A 311 -17.34 -9.66 7.37
CA VAL A 311 -18.48 -10.44 7.86
C VAL A 311 -18.18 -11.10 9.20
N PRO A 312 -19.10 -11.00 10.17
CA PRO A 312 -18.93 -11.70 11.44
C PRO A 312 -19.15 -13.21 11.26
N GLY A 313 -18.23 -14.00 11.81
CA GLY A 313 -18.28 -15.47 11.77
C GLY A 313 -17.93 -16.05 10.40
N THR A 314 -18.12 -17.35 10.22
CA THR A 314 -17.79 -18.03 8.96
C THR A 314 -18.90 -17.84 7.92
N PRO A 315 -18.68 -17.08 6.83
CA PRO A 315 -19.69 -16.87 5.83
C PRO A 315 -19.97 -18.13 5.02
N THR A 316 -21.23 -18.23 4.61
CA THR A 316 -21.74 -19.19 3.63
C THR A 316 -21.95 -18.48 2.30
N LYS A 317 -22.15 -19.24 1.21
CA LYS A 317 -22.53 -18.66 -0.09
C LYS A 317 -23.75 -17.74 0.05
N GLN A 318 -24.78 -18.19 0.77
CA GLN A 318 -26.02 -17.44 0.97
C GLN A 318 -25.81 -16.15 1.78
N SER A 319 -24.94 -16.16 2.80
CA SER A 319 -24.65 -14.94 3.56
C SER A 319 -23.84 -13.92 2.74
N CYS A 320 -22.93 -14.38 1.88
CA CYS A 320 -22.21 -13.48 0.97
C CYS A 320 -23.14 -12.92 -0.13
N ASP A 321 -24.04 -13.74 -0.67
CA ASP A 321 -25.02 -13.29 -1.66
C ASP A 321 -25.95 -12.21 -1.09
N ALA A 322 -26.39 -12.36 0.17
CA ALA A 322 -27.23 -11.36 0.83
C ALA A 322 -26.57 -9.98 0.99
N LEU A 323 -25.24 -9.90 0.88
CA LEU A 323 -24.47 -8.65 0.96
C LEU A 323 -24.31 -7.96 -0.40
N SER A 324 -24.67 -8.60 -1.52
CA SER A 324 -24.55 -8.03 -2.87
C SER A 324 -25.26 -6.68 -3.05
N ASN A 325 -26.25 -6.39 -2.20
CA ASN A 325 -27.05 -5.17 -2.23
C ASN A 325 -26.58 -4.07 -1.25
N ARG A 326 -25.46 -4.25 -0.54
CA ARG A 326 -24.90 -3.23 0.36
C ARG A 326 -23.84 -2.37 -0.32
N ASP A 327 -23.53 -1.24 0.29
CA ASP A 327 -22.33 -0.48 -0.06
C ASP A 327 -21.10 -1.32 0.32
N TRP A 328 -20.39 -1.77 -0.71
CA TRP A 328 -19.17 -2.55 -0.58
C TRP A 328 -17.99 -1.58 -0.40
N ASP A 329 -17.10 -1.89 0.53
CA ASP A 329 -15.95 -1.05 0.79
C ASP A 329 -14.91 -1.16 -0.34
N ASN A 330 -14.18 -0.07 -0.55
CA ASN A 330 -13.07 -0.04 -1.51
C ASN A 330 -11.83 -0.78 -0.95
N TRP A 331 -11.73 -0.85 0.37
CA TRP A 331 -10.65 -1.47 1.12
C TRP A 331 -11.18 -1.98 2.45
N VAL A 332 -10.53 -3.01 2.99
CA VAL A 332 -10.74 -3.51 4.34
C VAL A 332 -9.40 -3.38 5.08
N ASP A 333 -9.39 -2.55 6.12
CA ASP A 333 -8.22 -2.23 6.95
C ASP A 333 -8.26 -2.96 8.30
N ASN A 334 -7.11 -3.00 8.99
CA ASN A 334 -6.96 -3.61 10.31
C ASN A 334 -7.30 -5.11 10.33
N LEU A 335 -6.96 -5.82 9.26
CA LEU A 335 -7.25 -7.25 9.15
C LEU A 335 -6.65 -8.03 10.33
N ALA A 336 -7.45 -8.92 10.89
CA ALA A 336 -7.06 -9.77 12.00
C ALA A 336 -7.07 -11.26 11.62
N VAL A 337 -6.21 -12.05 12.26
CA VAL A 337 -6.24 -13.52 12.07
C VAL A 337 -7.59 -14.07 12.58
N GLY A 338 -8.24 -14.88 11.74
CA GLY A 338 -9.57 -15.44 11.98
C GLY A 338 -10.72 -14.58 11.45
N GLU A 339 -10.42 -13.41 10.91
CA GLU A 339 -11.41 -12.54 10.26
C GLU A 339 -11.85 -13.14 8.91
N TRP A 340 -13.14 -13.00 8.62
CA TRP A 340 -13.75 -13.48 7.39
C TRP A 340 -14.25 -12.33 6.54
N LEU A 341 -14.04 -12.46 5.24
CA LEU A 341 -14.52 -11.51 4.25
C LEU A 341 -15.38 -12.24 3.21
N CYS A 342 -16.40 -11.56 2.71
CA CYS A 342 -17.08 -11.93 1.47
C CYS A 342 -16.46 -11.16 0.30
N VAL A 343 -16.33 -11.83 -0.84
CA VAL A 343 -15.81 -11.23 -2.08
C VAL A 343 -16.75 -11.53 -3.21
N HIS A 344 -17.01 -10.52 -4.03
CA HIS A 344 -17.60 -10.69 -5.35
C HIS A 344 -16.50 -10.52 -6.39
N THR A 345 -16.18 -11.57 -7.15
CA THR A 345 -15.08 -11.55 -8.13
C THR A 345 -15.45 -10.71 -9.35
N SER A 346 -14.46 -10.39 -10.18
CA SER A 346 -14.63 -9.70 -11.46
C SER A 346 -15.58 -10.47 -12.41
N GLU A 347 -15.57 -11.81 -12.36
CA GLU A 347 -16.52 -12.67 -13.08
C GLU A 347 -17.90 -12.83 -12.40
N ARG A 348 -18.21 -12.01 -11.39
CA ARG A 348 -19.49 -12.06 -10.62
C ARG A 348 -19.70 -13.37 -9.86
N ARG A 349 -18.61 -14.02 -9.44
CA ARG A 349 -18.68 -15.19 -8.55
C ARG A 349 -18.59 -14.76 -7.11
N LEU A 350 -19.17 -15.56 -6.21
CA LEU A 350 -19.04 -15.33 -4.79
C LEU A 350 -17.86 -16.12 -4.25
N ALA A 351 -17.10 -15.50 -3.36
CA ALA A 351 -16.05 -16.14 -2.61
C ALA A 351 -16.08 -15.70 -1.14
N ARG A 352 -15.45 -16.52 -0.30
CA ARG A 352 -15.08 -16.14 1.07
C ARG A 352 -13.59 -16.21 1.27
N LEU A 353 -13.07 -15.30 2.09
CA LEU A 353 -11.70 -15.27 2.55
C LEU A 353 -11.67 -15.47 4.06
N ASN A 354 -10.66 -16.17 4.55
CA ASN A 354 -10.29 -16.26 5.96
C ASN A 354 -8.84 -15.81 6.11
N ILE A 355 -8.61 -14.80 6.92
CA ILE A 355 -7.29 -14.28 7.19
C ILE A 355 -6.59 -15.23 8.17
N THR A 356 -5.55 -15.93 7.72
CA THR A 356 -4.82 -16.93 8.51
C THR A 356 -3.50 -16.43 9.06
N ALA A 357 -2.94 -15.36 8.50
CA ALA A 357 -1.79 -14.63 9.04
C ALA A 357 -1.77 -13.21 8.49
N VAL A 358 -1.32 -12.23 9.29
CA VAL A 358 -1.09 -10.82 8.91
C VAL A 358 0.35 -10.41 9.24
N GLY A 359 0.82 -9.29 8.67
CA GLY A 359 2.19 -8.79 8.85
C GLY A 359 2.97 -8.78 7.55
N ASN A 360 4.24 -9.22 7.55
CA ASN A 360 5.10 -9.22 6.35
C ASN A 360 4.54 -10.08 5.21
N THR A 361 3.76 -11.11 5.55
CA THR A 361 3.07 -11.98 4.60
C THR A 361 1.62 -12.11 5.05
N LEU A 362 0.69 -11.71 4.19
CA LEU A 362 -0.73 -11.92 4.40
C LEU A 362 -1.08 -13.31 3.88
N LYS A 363 -1.52 -14.23 4.76
CA LYS A 363 -1.98 -15.56 4.32
C LYS A 363 -3.49 -15.61 4.35
N VAL A 364 -4.09 -15.95 3.22
CA VAL A 364 -5.54 -15.98 3.05
C VAL A 364 -5.95 -17.38 2.60
N ALA A 365 -6.82 -18.03 3.39
CA ALA A 365 -7.53 -19.20 2.91
C ALA A 365 -8.80 -18.74 2.19
N TYR A 366 -9.10 -19.30 1.03
CA TYR A 366 -10.23 -18.86 0.21
C TYR A 366 -11.09 -20.03 -0.27
N THR A 367 -12.35 -19.73 -0.59
CA THR A 367 -13.29 -20.64 -1.25
C THR A 367 -14.13 -19.84 -2.23
N VAL A 368 -14.17 -20.27 -3.49
CA VAL A 368 -14.96 -19.67 -4.57
C VAL A 368 -16.08 -20.63 -4.93
N TRP A 369 -17.30 -20.09 -5.01
CA TRP A 369 -18.48 -20.84 -5.41
C TRP A 369 -18.84 -20.61 -6.89
N SER A 370 -19.54 -21.58 -7.47
CA SER A 370 -20.06 -21.56 -8.84
C SER A 370 -21.27 -20.67 -9.00
#